data_AF-A0A2N5IUN3-F1
#
_entry.id   AF-A0A2N5IUN3-F1
#
_cell.length_a   1.000
_cell.length_b   1.000
_cell.length_c   1.000
_cell.angle_alpha   90.00
_cell.angle_beta   90.00
_cell.angle_gamma   90.00
#
_symmetry.space_group_name_H-M   'P 1'
#
loop_
_entity.id
_entity.type
_entity.pdbx_description
1 polymer ?
#
loop_
_entity_poly.entity_id
_entity_poly.type
_entity_poly.pdbx_seq_one_letter_code
_entity_poly.pdbx_strand_id
1 'polypeptide(L)' 'MASTPTTTMRLDPELKDKAMRVLEPLGLNMTGAVTIFLKAVIREQGLPIDMNVKPDKTDESN' A
#
# COMPACT_ATOMS: atom_id res chain seq x y z
N MET A 1 15.50 -16.53 20.04
CA MET A 1 15.51 -16.24 18.59
C MET A 1 14.21 -15.54 18.26
N ALA A 2 14.24 -14.30 17.75
CA ALA A 2 13.02 -13.64 17.30
C ALA A 2 12.58 -14.30 16.00
N SER A 3 11.51 -15.08 16.03
CA SER A 3 10.94 -15.70 14.83
C SER A 3 10.30 -14.60 13.99
N THR A 4 11.00 -14.12 12.97
CA THR A 4 10.39 -13.25 11.94
C THR A 4 9.58 -14.14 11.00
N PRO A 5 8.24 -14.12 11.04
CA PRO A 5 7.44 -14.92 10.14
C PRO A 5 7.62 -14.41 8.71
N THR A 6 7.93 -15.32 7.78
CA THR A 6 7.96 -15.01 6.35
C THR A 6 6.54 -15.06 5.81
N THR A 7 6.08 -13.98 5.19
CA THR A 7 4.77 -13.92 4.53
C THR A 7 4.95 -13.87 3.02
N THR A 8 4.43 -14.88 2.32
CA THR A 8 4.42 -14.93 0.85
C THR A 8 3.07 -14.44 0.34
N MET A 9 3.08 -13.43 -0.51
CA MET A 9 1.88 -12.86 -1.13
C MET A 9 1.99 -12.94 -2.64
N ARG A 10 0.90 -13.29 -3.33
CA ARG A 10 0.82 -13.20 -4.79
C ARG A 10 0.34 -11.80 -5.15
N LEU A 11 1.13 -11.10 -5.95
CA LEU A 11 0.78 -9.79 -6.50
C LEU A 11 0.84 -9.86 -8.02
N ASP A 12 0.00 -9.07 -8.65
CA ASP A 12 0.12 -8.80 -10.06
C ASP A 12 1.49 -8.14 -10.35
N PRO A 13 2.23 -8.62 -11.38
CA PRO A 13 3.55 -8.09 -11.69
C PRO A 13 3.52 -6.61 -12.06
N GLU A 14 2.51 -6.15 -12.80
CA GLU A 14 2.40 -4.74 -13.18
C GLU A 14 2.11 -3.86 -11.95
N LEU A 15 1.25 -4.32 -11.05
CA LEU A 15 0.98 -3.63 -9.79
C LEU A 15 2.24 -3.51 -8.94
N LYS A 16 3.03 -4.58 -8.85
CA LYS A 16 4.29 -4.59 -8.11
C LYS A 16 5.29 -3.59 -8.69
N ASP A 17 5.46 -3.58 -10.01
CA ASP A 17 6.39 -2.66 -10.67
C ASP A 17 5.97 -1.20 -10.50
N LYS A 18 4.68 -0.91 -10.63
CA LYS A 18 4.14 0.44 -10.36
C LYS A 18 4.38 0.86 -8.91
N ALA A 19 4.11 -0.02 -7.95
CA ALA A 19 4.36 0.26 -6.54
C ALA A 19 5.86 0.50 -6.27
N MET A 20 6.76 -0.33 -6.82
CA MET A 20 8.20 -0.14 -6.65
C MET A 20 8.67 1.22 -7.19
N ARG A 21 8.20 1.65 -8.37
CA ARG A 21 8.57 2.96 -8.92
C ARG A 21 8.15 4.14 -8.04
N VAL A 22 7.06 4.02 -7.29
CA VAL A 22 6.60 5.04 -6.34
C VAL A 22 7.41 5.00 -5.04
N LEU A 23 7.83 3.81 -4.61
CA LEU A 23 8.54 3.59 -3.34
C LEU A 23 10.05 3.82 -3.43
N GLU A 24 10.67 3.54 -4.57
CA GLU A 24 12.10 3.75 -4.85
C GLU A 24 12.60 5.17 -4.53
N PRO A 25 11.96 6.26 -4.99
CA PRO A 25 12.41 7.62 -4.66
C PRO A 25 12.25 7.96 -3.18
N LEU A 26 11.43 7.22 -2.43
CA LEU A 26 11.29 7.36 -0.98
C LEU A 26 12.37 6.54 -0.22
N GLY A 27 13.24 5.81 -0.93
CA GLY A 27 14.22 4.90 -0.33
C GLY A 27 13.58 3.66 0.30
N LEU A 28 12.35 3.33 -0.06
CA LEU A 28 11.59 2.22 0.51
C LEU A 28 11.60 1.02 -0.43
N ASN A 29 11.83 -0.16 0.15
CA ASN A 29 11.58 -1.44 -0.52
C ASN A 29 10.18 -1.96 -0.18
N MET A 30 9.74 -3.02 -0.88
CA MET A 30 8.40 -3.59 -0.70
C MET A 30 8.13 -3.99 0.76
N THR A 31 9.10 -4.61 1.43
CA THR A 31 8.98 -5.03 2.84
C THR A 31 8.81 -3.83 3.78
N GLY A 32 9.58 -2.76 3.56
CA GLY A 32 9.49 -1.52 4.32
C GLY A 32 8.13 -0.85 4.13
N ALA A 33 7.65 -0.76 2.90
CA ALA A 33 6.34 -0.21 2.59
C ALA A 33 5.20 -1.00 3.26
N VAL A 34 5.22 -2.33 3.15
CA VAL A 34 4.23 -3.20 3.81
C VAL A 34 4.30 -3.06 5.33
N THR A 35 5.49 -2.95 5.91
CA THR A 35 5.66 -2.74 7.36
C THR A 35 5.04 -1.43 7.82
N ILE A 36 5.25 -0.35 7.06
CA ILE A 36 4.66 0.96 7.35
C ILE A 36 3.13 0.89 7.25
N PHE A 37 2.61 0.26 6.19
CA PHE A 37 1.17 0.07 6.01
C PHE A 37 0.54 -0.67 7.18
N LEU A 38 1.13 -1.80 7.61
CA LEU A 38 0.62 -2.58 8.75
C LEU A 38 0.67 -1.78 10.06
N LYS A 39 1.72 -0.96 10.27
CA LYS A 39 1.78 -0.06 11.43
C LYS A 39 0.68 1.00 11.39
N ALA A 40 0.36 1.54 10.22
CA ALA A 40 -0.74 2.48 10.05
C ALA A 40 -2.10 1.82 10.33
N VAL A 41 -2.32 0.59 9.84
CA VAL A 41 -3.52 -0.21 10.15
C VAL A 41 -3.71 -0.37 11.67
N ILE A 42 -2.63 -0.74 12.38
CA ILE A 42 -2.66 -0.90 13.84
C ILE A 42 -2.95 0.44 14.53
N ARG A 43 -2.34 1.53 14.06
CA ARG A 43 -2.51 2.87 14.65
C ARG A 43 -3.94 3.38 14.50
N GLU A 44 -4.55 3.17 13.34
CA GLU A 44 -5.89 3.65 13.02
C GLU A 44 -7.00 2.67 13.42
N GLN A 45 -6.64 1.46 13.86
CA GLN A 45 -7.59 0.37 14.15
C GLN A 45 -8.54 0.11 12.97
N GLY A 46 -8.01 0.24 11.75
CA GLY A 46 -8.78 0.23 10.51
C GLY A 46 -7.88 0.25 9.29
N LEU A 47 -8.46 0.31 8.10
CA LEU A 47 -7.66 0.45 6.87
C LEU A 47 -7.20 1.92 6.74
N PRO A 48 -5.89 2.19 6.63
CA PRO A 48 -5.32 3.54 6.54
C PRO A 48 -5.39 4.06 5.10
N ILE A 49 -6.54 3.86 4.47
CA ILE A 49 -6.88 4.36 3.15
C ILE A 49 -8.32 4.87 3.24
N ASP A 50 -8.56 6.04 2.65
CA ASP A 50 -9.92 6.56 2.51
C ASP A 50 -10.70 5.64 1.57
N MET A 51 -11.43 4.68 2.15
CA MET A 51 -12.35 3.82 1.42
C MET A 51 -13.59 4.63 1.04
N ASN A 52 -13.44 5.50 0.04
CA ASN A 52 -14.56 6.20 -0.53
C ASN A 52 -15.01 5.46 -1.80
N VAL A 53 -16.26 4.98 -1.80
CA VAL A 53 -16.94 4.58 -3.04
C VAL A 53 -17.37 5.86 -3.75
N LYS A 54 -16.41 6.72 -4.11
CA LYS A 54 -16.72 7.73 -5.12
C LYS A 54 -16.82 6.94 -6.42
N PRO A 55 -18.01 6.79 -7.04
CA PRO A 55 -17.98 6.72 -8.49
C PRO A 55 -17.23 7.97 -8.91
N ASP A 56 -16.28 7.82 -9.82
CA ASP A 56 -15.61 8.88 -10.54
C ASP A 56 -16.63 9.99 -10.84
N LYS A 57 -16.73 10.99 -9.96
CA LYS A 57 -17.68 12.08 -10.14
C LYS A 57 -16.98 13.03 -11.08
N THR A 58 -17.35 12.88 -12.35
CA THR A 58 -17.89 14.02 -13.08
C THR A 58 -16.89 15.16 -13.19
N ASP A 59 -15.98 15.02 -14.16
CA ASP A 59 -15.51 16.18 -14.92
C ASP A 59 -16.71 16.69 -15.75
N GLU A 60 -17.62 17.39 -15.08
CA GLU A 60 -18.55 18.31 -15.73
C GLU A 60 -18.09 19.70 -15.27
N SER A 61 -17.23 20.29 -16.09
CA SER A 61 -16.79 21.68 -15.98
C SER A 61 -16.84 22.28 -17.39
N ASN A 62 -18.08 22.62 -17.77
CA ASN A 62 -18.53 23.70 -18.66
C ASN A 62 -17.76 23.98 -19.96
#